data_AF-A0A1Q7QDN2-F1
#
_entry.id   AF-A0A1Q7QDN2-F1
#
_cell.length_a   1.000
_cell.length_b   1.000
_cell.length_c   1.000
_cell.angle_alpha   90.00
_cell.angle_beta   90.00
_cell.angle_gamma   90.00
#
_symmetry.space_group_name_H-M   'P 1'
#
loop_
_entity.id
_entity.type
_entity.pdbx_description
1 polymer ?
#
loop_
_entity_poly.entity_id
_entity_poly.type
_entity_poly.pdbx_seq_one_letter_code
_entity_poly.pdbx_strand_id
1 'polypeptide(L)'
;YGDAHIARLRRIRELQQRGFTLTVIQRFLAGELEPSDEGLVAAVTRPSAPQTLTLAELAERSGVAEPLLASLEQAGLLVPIEGGDEPLYPANDLDAIAAGMKLLAAGIPLGSLMELGKEHAANIDRIARQAVDLFDHYVRERIQAEGGETEAAERRLLSLFTELLEASGTLIRHHFERTLLRAAREHIEKR
;
A
#
# COMPACT_ATOMS: atom_id res chain seq x y z
N TYR A 1 3.16 -34.68 -20.01
CA TYR A 1 2.71 -33.31 -19.67
C TYR A 1 1.20 -33.30 -19.80
N GLY A 2 0.47 -33.28 -18.68
CA GLY A 2 -0.97 -33.54 -18.65
C GLY A 2 -1.79 -32.37 -18.10
N ASP A 3 -3.11 -32.46 -18.27
CA ASP A 3 -4.11 -31.42 -17.96
C ASP A 3 -4.03 -30.87 -16.52
N ALA A 4 -3.58 -31.69 -15.57
CA ALA A 4 -3.34 -31.28 -14.19
C ALA A 4 -2.28 -30.17 -14.03
N HIS A 5 -1.26 -30.15 -14.90
CA HIS A 5 -0.22 -29.14 -14.87
C HIS A 5 -0.71 -27.79 -15.43
N ILE A 6 -1.59 -27.82 -16.44
CA ILE A 6 -2.20 -26.62 -17.02
C ILE A 6 -3.24 -26.02 -16.07
N ALA A 7 -4.01 -26.86 -15.36
CA ALA A 7 -4.92 -26.41 -14.30
C ALA A 7 -4.18 -25.70 -13.16
N ARG A 8 -3.02 -26.24 -12.74
CA ARG A 8 -2.15 -25.62 -11.73
C ARG A 8 -1.61 -24.25 -12.18
N LEU A 9 -1.14 -24.15 -13.42
CA LEU A 9 -0.61 -22.89 -13.97
C LEU A 9 -1.69 -21.82 -14.16
N ARG A 10 -2.94 -22.20 -14.50
CA ARG A 10 -4.06 -21.24 -14.52
C ARG A 10 -4.38 -20.74 -13.12
N ARG A 11 -4.37 -21.62 -12.12
CA ARG A 11 -4.65 -21.26 -10.72
C ARG A 11 -3.59 -20.34 -10.13
N ILE A 12 -2.31 -20.57 -10.46
CA ILE A 12 -1.20 -19.68 -10.09
C ILE A 12 -1.42 -18.29 -10.68
N ARG A 13 -1.71 -18.18 -11.99
CA ARG A 13 -1.97 -16.90 -12.64
C ARG A 13 -3.17 -16.17 -12.04
N GLU A 14 -4.23 -16.90 -11.71
CA GLU A 14 -5.43 -16.33 -11.11
C GLU A 14 -5.15 -15.75 -9.71
N LEU A 15 -4.26 -16.36 -8.93
CA LEU A 15 -3.85 -15.87 -7.60
C LEU A 15 -2.85 -14.71 -7.69
N GLN A 16 -1.93 -14.74 -8.66
CA GLN A 16 -1.04 -13.60 -8.93
C GLN A 16 -1.83 -12.37 -9.37
N GLN A 17 -2.85 -12.54 -10.22
CA GLN A 17 -3.77 -11.47 -10.63
C GLN A 17 -4.63 -10.91 -9.48
N ARG A 18 -4.65 -11.58 -8.33
CA ARG A 18 -5.33 -11.17 -7.10
C ARG A 18 -4.38 -10.55 -6.07
N GLY A 19 -3.11 -10.30 -6.44
CA GLY A 19 -2.14 -9.55 -5.64
C GLY A 19 -1.34 -10.39 -4.63
N PHE A 20 -1.43 -11.72 -4.69
CA PHE A 20 -0.66 -12.60 -3.80
C PHE A 20 0.78 -12.79 -4.30
N THR A 21 1.75 -12.69 -3.40
CA THR A 21 3.17 -12.95 -3.74
C THR A 21 3.41 -14.43 -4.01
N LEU A 22 4.42 -14.74 -4.84
CA LEU A 22 4.81 -16.12 -5.20
C LEU A 22 5.07 -17.01 -3.98
N THR A 23 5.57 -16.43 -2.88
CA THR A 23 5.82 -17.13 -1.61
C THR A 23 4.52 -17.56 -0.92
N VAL A 24 3.47 -16.75 -0.98
CA VAL A 24 2.14 -17.10 -0.45
C VAL A 24 1.46 -18.15 -1.34
N ILE A 25 1.62 -18.02 -2.66
CA ILE A 25 1.06 -18.98 -3.64
C ILE A 25 1.74 -20.35 -3.54
N GLN A 26 3.05 -20.39 -3.28
CA GLN A 26 3.77 -21.66 -3.08
C GLN A 26 3.27 -22.42 -1.84
N ARG A 27 2.99 -21.72 -0.74
CA ARG A 27 2.41 -22.33 0.48
C ARG A 27 0.99 -22.85 0.24
N PHE A 28 0.19 -22.12 -0.54
CA PHE A 28 -1.15 -22.54 -0.98
C PHE A 28 -1.11 -23.82 -1.84
N LEU A 29 -0.13 -23.94 -2.74
CA LEU A 29 0.01 -25.07 -3.67
C LEU A 29 0.77 -26.27 -3.11
N ALA A 30 1.39 -26.13 -1.95
CA ALA A 30 2.01 -27.22 -1.20
C ALA A 30 0.95 -28.06 -0.44
N GLY A 31 -0.32 -27.64 -0.43
CA GLY A 31 -1.41 -28.36 0.23
C GLY A 31 -1.48 -28.08 1.74
N GLU A 32 -0.93 -26.95 2.20
CA GLU A 32 -0.91 -26.55 3.61
C GLU A 32 -2.19 -25.80 4.06
N LEU A 33 -3.23 -25.71 3.20
CA LEU A 33 -4.53 -25.11 3.50
C LEU A 33 -5.69 -25.97 2.93
N GLU A 34 -6.77 -26.13 3.70
CA GLU A 34 -7.93 -27.00 3.43
C GLU A 34 -9.10 -26.30 2.69
N PRO A 35 -10.11 -27.04 2.16
CA PRO A 35 -11.14 -26.57 1.21
C PRO A 35 -12.13 -25.46 1.67
N SER A 36 -11.88 -24.75 2.76
CA SER A 36 -12.75 -23.68 3.29
C SER A 36 -12.51 -22.30 2.67
N ASP A 37 -11.58 -22.17 1.71
CA ASP A 37 -11.17 -20.90 1.10
C ASP A 37 -12.20 -20.23 0.17
N GLU A 38 -13.31 -20.88 -0.17
CA GLU A 38 -14.36 -20.24 -0.99
C GLU A 38 -15.09 -19.11 -0.25
N GLY A 39 -15.17 -19.17 1.09
CA GLY A 39 -15.76 -18.11 1.92
C GLY A 39 -14.92 -16.83 1.99
N LEU A 40 -13.59 -16.98 1.95
CA LEU A 40 -12.64 -15.86 1.89
C LEU A 40 -12.63 -15.20 0.50
N VAL A 41 -12.90 -15.98 -0.55
CA VAL A 41 -13.04 -15.49 -1.94
C VAL A 41 -14.35 -14.70 -2.14
N ALA A 42 -15.46 -15.11 -1.49
CA ALA A 42 -16.76 -14.42 -1.61
C ALA A 42 -16.85 -13.11 -0.80
N ALA A 43 -16.13 -13.00 0.32
CA ALA A 43 -16.04 -11.76 1.09
C ALA A 43 -15.21 -10.66 0.36
N VAL A 44 -14.42 -11.06 -0.65
CA VAL A 44 -13.54 -10.18 -1.46
C VAL A 44 -14.20 -9.75 -2.78
N THR A 45 -15.51 -9.99 -2.95
CA THR A 45 -16.25 -9.63 -4.17
C THR A 45 -16.62 -8.13 -4.22
N ARG A 46 -15.59 -7.28 -4.31
CA ARG A 46 -15.49 -5.89 -4.86
C ARG A 46 -15.94 -4.69 -3.99
N PRO A 47 -15.22 -3.55 -4.04
CA PRO A 47 -14.92 -2.80 -5.27
C PRO A 47 -13.50 -3.04 -5.81
N SER A 48 -13.40 -3.93 -6.81
CA SER A 48 -12.20 -4.26 -7.60
C SER A 48 -11.02 -4.85 -6.78
N ALA A 49 -10.30 -5.83 -7.33
CA ALA A 49 -8.90 -5.99 -6.88
C ALA A 49 -8.24 -4.59 -6.98
N PRO A 50 -7.38 -4.17 -6.02
CA PRO A 50 -6.67 -2.90 -6.15
C PRO A 50 -6.04 -2.93 -7.53
N GLN A 51 -6.54 -2.06 -8.43
CA GLN A 51 -6.04 -2.06 -9.80
C GLN A 51 -4.57 -1.69 -9.67
N THR A 52 -3.70 -2.61 -10.04
CA THR A 52 -2.28 -2.33 -10.13
C THR A 52 -1.98 -1.85 -11.54
N LEU A 53 -1.10 -0.88 -11.64
CA LEU A 53 -0.70 -0.26 -12.90
C LEU A 53 0.80 -0.45 -13.09
N THR A 54 1.21 -0.74 -14.31
CA THR A 54 2.61 -0.55 -14.71
C THR A 54 2.98 0.93 -14.67
N LEU A 55 4.27 1.25 -14.68
CA LEU A 55 4.73 2.65 -14.75
C LEU A 55 4.17 3.38 -15.99
N ALA A 56 4.07 2.67 -17.13
CA ALA A 56 3.53 3.20 -18.38
C ALA A 56 2.02 3.51 -18.27
N GLU A 57 1.23 2.61 -17.68
CA GLU A 57 -0.19 2.86 -17.44
C GLU A 57 -0.41 4.00 -16.43
N LEU A 58 0.46 4.12 -15.43
CA LEU A 58 0.42 5.22 -14.47
C LEU A 58 0.73 6.56 -15.16
N ALA A 59 1.72 6.59 -16.07
CA ALA A 59 2.04 7.76 -16.89
C ALA A 59 0.89 8.17 -17.80
N GLU A 60 0.32 7.22 -18.54
CA GLU A 60 -0.82 7.46 -19.43
C GLU A 60 -2.02 8.04 -18.67
N ARG A 61 -2.39 7.42 -17.54
CA ARG A 61 -3.58 7.81 -16.77
C ARG A 61 -3.39 9.10 -15.97
N SER A 62 -2.19 9.37 -15.48
CA SER A 62 -1.88 10.60 -14.74
C SER A 62 -1.58 11.79 -15.66
N GLY A 63 -1.22 11.54 -16.93
CA GLY A 63 -0.70 12.56 -17.83
C GLY A 63 0.72 13.04 -17.47
N VAL A 64 1.41 12.33 -16.57
CA VAL A 64 2.77 12.64 -16.13
C VAL A 64 3.76 11.80 -16.93
N ALA A 65 4.83 12.42 -17.41
CA ALA A 65 5.86 11.73 -18.18
C ALA A 65 6.58 10.66 -17.33
N GLU A 66 6.80 9.47 -17.89
CA GLU A 66 7.50 8.36 -17.21
C GLU A 66 8.83 8.74 -16.55
N PRO A 67 9.72 9.59 -17.15
CA PRO A 67 10.95 10.00 -16.48
C PRO A 67 10.72 10.75 -15.17
N LEU A 68 9.61 11.49 -15.04
CA LEU A 68 9.25 12.16 -13.80
C LEU A 68 8.72 11.15 -12.77
N LEU A 69 7.90 10.18 -13.18
CA LEU A 69 7.46 9.10 -12.28
C LEU A 69 8.64 8.27 -11.77
N ALA A 70 9.58 7.92 -12.63
CA ALA A 70 10.83 7.25 -12.23
C ALA A 70 11.66 8.10 -11.26
N SER A 71 11.65 9.44 -11.41
CA SER A 71 12.31 10.34 -10.46
C SER A 71 11.61 10.38 -9.11
N LEU A 72 10.27 10.27 -9.07
CA LEU A 72 9.49 10.13 -7.83
C LEU A 72 9.78 8.78 -7.16
N GLU A 73 9.89 7.71 -7.95
CA GLU A 73 10.27 6.38 -7.46
C GLU A 73 11.64 6.39 -6.79
N GLN A 74 12.65 6.95 -7.47
CA GLN A 74 14.01 7.10 -6.92
C GLN A 74 14.05 7.99 -5.67
N ALA A 75 13.11 8.93 -5.54
CA ALA A 75 12.98 9.80 -4.37
C ALA A 75 12.21 9.13 -3.22
N GLY A 76 11.69 7.92 -3.38
CA GLY A 76 10.84 7.23 -2.40
C GLY A 76 9.44 7.83 -2.28
N LEU A 77 9.02 8.62 -3.26
CA LEU A 77 7.71 9.30 -3.31
C LEU A 77 6.65 8.50 -4.09
N LEU A 78 7.10 7.52 -4.86
CA LEU A 78 6.29 6.52 -5.52
C LEU A 78 6.91 5.16 -5.19
N VAL A 79 6.14 4.20 -4.70
CA VAL A 79 6.71 2.94 -4.21
C VAL A 79 6.01 1.78 -4.91
N PRO A 80 6.73 0.95 -5.69
CA PRO A 80 6.13 -0.21 -6.31
C PRO A 80 5.81 -1.29 -5.28
N ILE A 81 4.81 -2.10 -5.59
CA ILE A 81 4.48 -3.32 -4.83
C ILE A 81 5.59 -4.34 -5.05
N GLU A 82 6.14 -4.87 -3.96
CA GLU A 82 7.22 -5.87 -4.01
C GLU A 82 6.69 -7.27 -4.39
N GLY A 83 7.52 -8.05 -5.10
CA GLY A 83 7.30 -9.49 -5.31
C GLY A 83 6.73 -9.91 -6.67
N GLY A 84 6.67 -8.99 -7.65
CA GLY A 84 6.32 -9.27 -9.04
C GLY A 84 7.53 -9.33 -9.98
N ASP A 85 7.32 -9.86 -11.20
CA ASP A 85 8.33 -9.88 -12.27
C ASP A 85 8.60 -8.46 -12.84
N GLU A 86 7.64 -7.56 -12.69
CA GLU A 86 7.74 -6.14 -13.06
C GLU A 86 7.22 -5.22 -11.93
N PRO A 87 7.70 -3.97 -11.83
CA PRO A 87 7.19 -3.01 -10.86
C PRO A 87 5.73 -2.65 -11.13
N LEU A 88 4.89 -2.80 -10.10
CA LEU A 88 3.46 -2.48 -10.16
C LEU A 88 3.08 -1.45 -9.10
N TYR A 89 2.20 -0.53 -9.46
CA TYR A 89 1.79 0.60 -8.64
C TYR A 89 0.31 0.53 -8.28
N PRO A 90 -0.08 0.77 -7.02
CA PRO A 90 -1.48 0.89 -6.65
C PRO A 90 -2.19 2.03 -7.42
N ALA A 91 -3.40 1.80 -7.96
CA ALA A 91 -4.13 2.82 -8.71
C ALA A 91 -4.46 4.09 -7.88
N ASN A 92 -4.48 4.01 -6.55
CA ASN A 92 -4.63 5.18 -5.68
C ASN A 92 -3.42 6.13 -5.73
N ASP A 93 -2.27 5.71 -6.29
CA ASP A 93 -1.16 6.61 -6.56
C ASP A 93 -1.55 7.72 -7.57
N LEU A 94 -2.57 7.49 -8.40
CA LEU A 94 -3.12 8.53 -9.28
C LEU A 94 -3.66 9.73 -8.51
N ASP A 95 -4.29 9.51 -7.35
CA ASP A 95 -4.82 10.59 -6.52
C ASP A 95 -3.67 11.40 -5.88
N ALA A 96 -2.62 10.71 -5.45
CA ALA A 96 -1.41 11.35 -4.90
C ALA A 96 -0.67 12.16 -5.96
N ILE A 97 -0.49 11.61 -7.17
CA ILE A 97 0.11 12.31 -8.30
C ILE A 97 -0.72 13.54 -8.67
N ALA A 98 -2.05 13.40 -8.77
CA ALA A 98 -2.94 14.52 -9.06
C ALA A 98 -2.87 15.62 -8.00
N ALA A 99 -2.72 15.27 -6.72
CA ALA A 99 -2.51 16.23 -5.64
C ALA A 99 -1.18 16.98 -5.80
N GLY A 100 -0.08 16.29 -6.12
CA GLY A 100 1.21 16.91 -6.43
C GLY A 100 1.14 17.87 -7.62
N MET A 101 0.44 17.49 -8.68
CA MET A 101 0.25 18.34 -9.86
C MET A 101 -0.52 19.63 -9.54
N LYS A 102 -1.48 19.61 -8.61
CA LYS A 102 -2.17 20.83 -8.14
C LYS A 102 -1.20 21.81 -7.47
N LEU A 103 -0.23 21.31 -6.70
CA LEU A 103 0.79 22.15 -6.06
C LEU A 103 1.72 22.80 -7.10
N LEU A 104 2.10 22.06 -8.13
CA LEU A 104 2.88 22.60 -9.27
C LEU A 104 2.09 23.67 -10.02
N ALA A 105 0.81 23.41 -10.30
CA ALA A 105 -0.07 24.36 -10.98
C ALA A 105 -0.29 25.65 -10.18
N ALA A 106 -0.18 25.59 -8.84
CA ALA A 106 -0.19 26.76 -7.96
C ALA A 106 1.12 27.56 -7.95
N GLY A 107 2.14 27.13 -8.72
CA GLY A 107 3.41 27.83 -8.88
C GLY A 107 4.52 27.39 -7.92
N ILE A 108 4.32 26.30 -7.18
CA ILE A 108 5.38 25.76 -6.31
C ILE A 108 6.43 25.05 -7.19
N PRO A 109 7.73 25.38 -7.08
CA PRO A 109 8.75 24.75 -7.92
C PRO A 109 8.87 23.24 -7.66
N LEU A 110 8.96 22.45 -8.72
CA LEU A 110 9.10 20.99 -8.64
C LEU A 110 10.29 20.58 -7.77
N GLY A 111 11.45 21.21 -7.95
CA GLY A 111 12.63 20.91 -7.13
C GLY A 111 12.38 21.08 -5.63
N SER A 112 11.71 22.17 -5.23
CA SER A 112 11.35 22.40 -3.82
C SER A 112 10.36 21.36 -3.29
N LEU A 113 9.38 20.94 -4.10
CA LEU A 113 8.44 19.88 -3.72
C LEU A 113 9.13 18.52 -3.60
N MET A 114 10.05 18.19 -4.51
CA MET A 114 10.80 16.95 -4.46
C MET A 114 11.68 16.86 -3.21
N GLU A 115 12.39 17.94 -2.86
CA GLU A 115 13.22 17.95 -1.65
C GLU A 115 12.38 17.83 -0.37
N LEU A 116 11.28 18.58 -0.26
CA LEU A 116 10.35 18.44 0.87
C LEU A 116 9.74 17.04 0.93
N GLY A 117 9.39 16.49 -0.23
CA GLY A 117 8.85 15.15 -0.37
C GLY A 117 9.82 14.07 0.10
N LYS A 118 11.09 14.12 -0.30
CA LYS A 118 12.13 13.17 0.13
C LYS A 118 12.30 13.18 1.65
N GLU A 119 12.39 14.37 2.25
CA GLU A 119 12.48 14.52 3.69
C GLU A 119 11.24 13.92 4.38
N HIS A 120 10.06 14.20 3.84
CA HIS A 120 8.81 13.63 4.34
C HIS A 120 8.79 12.10 4.25
N ALA A 121 9.14 11.52 3.09
CA ALA A 121 9.17 10.08 2.88
C ALA A 121 10.11 9.37 3.87
N ALA A 122 11.33 9.89 4.04
CA ALA A 122 12.29 9.34 5.00
C ALA A 122 11.78 9.41 6.46
N ASN A 123 11.10 10.51 6.81
CA ASN A 123 10.51 10.67 8.13
C ASN A 123 9.34 9.69 8.37
N ILE A 124 8.49 9.50 7.35
CA ILE A 124 7.34 8.60 7.40
C ILE A 124 7.77 7.14 7.43
N ASP A 125 8.76 6.72 6.65
CA ASP A 125 9.26 5.32 6.68
C ASP A 125 9.67 4.92 8.10
N ARG A 126 10.44 5.77 8.79
CA ARG A 126 10.82 5.52 10.18
C ARG A 126 9.62 5.42 11.12
N ILE A 127 8.63 6.30 10.98
CA ILE A 127 7.41 6.27 11.81
C ILE A 127 6.59 5.00 11.51
N ALA A 128 6.48 4.61 10.24
CA ALA A 128 5.75 3.42 9.82
C ALA A 128 6.37 2.15 10.40
N ARG A 129 7.71 2.02 10.39
CA ARG A 129 8.42 0.90 11.04
C ARG A 129 8.10 0.81 12.53
N GLN A 130 8.16 1.94 13.24
CA GLN A 130 7.80 1.99 14.66
C GLN A 130 6.32 1.64 14.91
N ALA A 131 5.41 2.06 14.02
CA ALA A 131 4.00 1.71 14.12
C ALA A 131 3.76 0.20 13.91
N VAL A 132 4.50 -0.42 12.99
CA VAL A 132 4.48 -1.89 12.79
C VAL A 132 5.00 -2.60 14.04
N ASP A 133 6.10 -2.15 14.65
CA ASP A 133 6.62 -2.73 15.89
C ASP A 133 5.58 -2.69 17.02
N LEU A 134 4.85 -1.56 17.15
CA LEU A 134 3.75 -1.43 18.11
C LEU A 134 2.59 -2.38 17.80
N PHE A 135 2.22 -2.52 16.52
CA PHE A 135 1.17 -3.44 16.11
C PHE A 135 1.55 -4.89 16.42
N ASP A 136 2.79 -5.29 16.09
CA ASP A 136 3.26 -6.64 16.34
C ASP A 136 3.27 -6.96 17.84
N HIS A 137 3.79 -6.06 18.68
CA HIS A 137 3.85 -6.28 20.12
C HIS A 137 2.47 -6.25 20.81
N TYR A 138 1.62 -5.27 20.50
CA TYR A 138 0.38 -5.06 21.26
C TYR A 138 -0.85 -5.74 20.65
N VAL A 139 -0.81 -6.09 19.35
CA VAL A 139 -1.94 -6.70 18.64
C VAL A 139 -1.62 -8.14 18.26
N ARG A 140 -0.52 -8.38 17.53
CA ARG A 140 -0.19 -9.71 17.03
C ARG A 140 0.14 -10.68 18.16
N GLU A 141 1.11 -10.35 19.01
CA GLU A 141 1.54 -11.22 20.11
C GLU A 141 0.38 -11.52 21.07
N ARG A 142 -0.46 -10.53 21.36
CA ARG A 142 -1.65 -10.72 22.21
C ARG A 142 -2.64 -11.72 21.61
N ILE A 143 -2.99 -11.58 20.33
CA ILE A 143 -3.93 -12.50 19.67
C ILE A 143 -3.36 -13.92 19.60
N GLN A 144 -2.06 -14.05 19.38
CA GLN A 144 -1.39 -15.35 19.40
C GLN A 144 -1.39 -15.98 20.80
N ALA A 145 -1.18 -15.18 21.85
CA ALA A 145 -1.17 -15.63 23.24
C ALA A 145 -2.56 -16.06 23.76
N GLU A 146 -3.65 -15.49 23.21
CA GLU A 146 -5.03 -15.90 23.52
C GLU A 146 -5.31 -17.36 23.08
N GLY A 147 -4.53 -17.90 22.14
CA GLY A 147 -4.71 -19.26 21.59
C GLY A 147 -5.97 -19.40 20.73
N GLY A 148 -6.21 -20.61 20.22
CA GLY A 148 -7.38 -20.94 19.40
C GLY A 148 -7.03 -21.40 17.98
N GLU A 149 -8.04 -21.46 17.12
CA GLU A 149 -7.87 -21.85 15.72
C GLU A 149 -7.06 -20.80 14.95
N THR A 150 -5.99 -21.23 14.28
CA THR A 150 -5.06 -20.35 13.54
C THR A 150 -5.80 -19.47 12.52
N GLU A 151 -6.72 -20.04 11.75
CA GLU A 151 -7.49 -19.29 10.74
C GLU A 151 -8.39 -18.21 11.36
N ALA A 152 -8.90 -18.43 12.57
CA ALA A 152 -9.70 -17.43 13.27
C ALA A 152 -8.82 -16.28 13.78
N ALA A 153 -7.63 -16.59 14.30
CA ALA A 153 -6.64 -15.60 14.73
C ALA A 153 -6.14 -14.74 13.56
N GLU A 154 -5.83 -15.35 12.40
CA GLU A 154 -5.38 -14.65 11.20
C GLU A 154 -6.45 -13.72 10.63
N ARG A 155 -7.70 -14.18 10.52
CA ARG A 155 -8.82 -13.33 10.07
C ARG A 155 -9.01 -12.12 10.99
N ARG A 156 -8.91 -12.33 12.30
CA ARG A 156 -9.01 -11.24 13.28
C ARG A 156 -7.86 -10.25 13.15
N LEU A 157 -6.63 -10.73 12.96
CA LEU A 157 -5.47 -9.87 12.74
C LEU A 157 -5.62 -9.00 11.50
N LEU A 158 -6.10 -9.57 10.39
CA LEU A 158 -6.31 -8.83 9.15
C LEU A 158 -7.40 -7.75 9.28
N SER A 159 -8.51 -8.08 9.94
CA SER A 159 -9.59 -7.11 10.24
C SER A 159 -9.06 -5.93 11.06
N LEU A 160 -8.38 -6.24 12.18
CA LEU A 160 -7.83 -5.21 13.06
C LEU A 160 -6.74 -4.39 12.38
N PHE A 161 -5.89 -5.01 11.55
CA PHE A 161 -4.89 -4.29 10.77
C PHE A 161 -5.54 -3.25 9.86
N THR A 162 -6.61 -3.62 9.17
CA THR A 162 -7.34 -2.73 8.26
C THR A 162 -7.99 -1.57 9.02
N GLU A 163 -8.68 -1.87 10.12
CA GLU A 163 -9.30 -0.87 10.99
C GLU A 163 -8.27 0.12 11.57
N LEU A 164 -7.13 -0.39 12.04
CA LEU A 164 -6.07 0.44 12.61
C LEU A 164 -5.34 1.27 11.53
N LEU A 165 -5.18 0.73 10.33
CA LEU A 165 -4.60 1.46 9.20
C LEU A 165 -5.48 2.68 8.86
N GLU A 166 -6.80 2.50 8.74
CA GLU A 166 -7.74 3.60 8.50
C GLU A 166 -7.75 4.65 9.62
N ALA A 167 -7.75 4.20 10.88
CA ALA A 167 -7.68 5.08 12.05
C ALA A 167 -6.37 5.89 12.07
N SER A 168 -5.24 5.26 11.75
CA SER A 168 -3.94 5.91 11.69
C SER A 168 -3.89 6.97 10.60
N GLY A 169 -4.41 6.69 9.41
CA GLY A 169 -4.48 7.65 8.29
C GLY A 169 -5.30 8.87 8.66
N THR A 170 -6.40 8.68 9.39
CA THR A 170 -7.22 9.78 9.91
C THR A 170 -6.46 10.67 10.89
N LEU A 171 -5.71 10.08 11.83
CA LEU A 171 -4.89 10.82 12.80
C LEU A 171 -3.76 11.59 12.13
N ILE A 172 -3.05 10.97 11.18
CA ILE A 172 -1.93 11.57 10.45
C ILE A 172 -2.42 12.79 9.66
N ARG A 173 -3.49 12.64 8.87
CA ARG A 173 -4.08 13.75 8.10
C ARG A 173 -4.45 14.92 9.01
N HIS A 174 -5.19 14.64 10.10
CA HIS A 174 -5.62 15.66 11.04
C HIS A 174 -4.44 16.40 11.70
N HIS A 175 -3.40 15.67 12.13
CA HIS A 175 -2.24 16.29 12.77
C HIS A 175 -1.41 17.11 11.77
N PHE A 176 -1.27 16.63 10.54
CA PHE A 176 -0.58 17.34 9.47
C PHE A 176 -1.28 18.67 9.14
N GLU A 177 -2.60 18.65 8.91
CA GLU A 177 -3.39 19.86 8.63
C GLU A 177 -3.29 20.89 9.76
N ARG A 178 -3.42 20.45 11.01
CA ARG A 178 -3.28 21.33 12.18
C ARG A 178 -1.90 21.95 12.30
N THR A 179 -0.86 21.17 12.04
CA THR A 179 0.53 21.63 12.13
C THR A 179 0.84 22.63 11.03
N LEU A 180 0.36 22.38 9.81
CA LEU A 180 0.51 23.29 8.67
C LEU A 180 -0.20 24.63 8.92
N LEU A 181 -1.46 24.60 9.39
CA LEU A 181 -2.22 25.81 9.71
C LEU A 181 -1.56 26.61 10.84
N ARG A 182 -1.00 25.94 11.85
CA ARG A 182 -0.24 26.60 12.92
C ARG A 182 1.00 27.30 12.36
N ALA A 183 1.80 26.60 11.54
CA ALA A 183 3.00 27.17 10.92
C ALA A 183 2.68 28.38 10.03
N ALA A 184 1.58 28.32 9.27
CA ALA A 184 1.12 29.44 8.45
C ALA A 184 0.74 30.66 9.30
N ARG A 185 0.01 30.46 10.41
CA ARG A 185 -0.33 31.55 11.35
C ARG A 185 0.91 32.19 11.95
N GLU A 186 1.85 31.39 12.44
CA GLU A 186 3.11 31.90 13.00
C GLU A 186 3.94 32.68 11.97
N HIS A 187 3.88 32.29 10.69
CA HIS A 187 4.57 33.04 9.63
C HIS A 187 3.91 34.40 9.36
N ILE A 188 2.58 34.48 9.41
CA ILE A 188 1.83 35.73 9.23
C ILE A 188 2.05 36.67 10.41
N GLU A 189 2.04 36.17 11.65
CA GLU A 189 2.21 36.99 12.86
C GLU A 189 3.64 37.54 13.03
N LYS A 190 4.64 36.91 12.40
CA LYS A 190 6.04 37.37 12.41
C LYS A 190 6.36 38.41 11.33
N ARG A 191 5.41 38.71 10.43
CA ARG A 191 5.53 39.73 9.38
C ARG A 191 4.81 41.01 9.79
#